data_AF-A0A6M7WJP1-F1
#
_entry.id   AF-A0A6M7WJP1-F1
#
_cell.length_a   1.000
_cell.length_b   1.000
_cell.length_c   1.000
_cell.angle_alpha   90.00
_cell.angle_beta   90.00
_cell.angle_gamma   90.00
#
_symmetry.space_group_name_H-M   'P 1'
#
loop_
_entity.id
_entity.type
_entity.pdbx_description
1 polymer ?
#
loop_
_entity_poly.entity_id
_entity_poly.type
_entity_poly.pdbx_seq_one_letter_code
_entity_poly.pdbx_strand_id
1 'polypeptide(L)'
;MYTYPIELRDDLNYTLVKTIYEYGIVNVPVLAAQLTGRHDNLSLADAERLVLGFAQLYGAPIVFDRSGCDWRLKEPVGRDNDGLLLDIVQNEFGRAA
;
A
#
# COMPACT_ATOMS: atom_id res chain seq x y z
N MET A 1 19.52 4.51 12.49
CA MET A 1 18.42 5.00 11.66
C MET A 1 18.91 4.88 10.22
N TYR A 2 18.36 3.93 9.44
CA TYR A 2 18.78 3.76 8.04
C TYR A 2 18.23 4.94 7.24
N THR A 3 19.12 5.79 6.73
CA THR A 3 18.75 6.87 5.82
C THR A 3 18.71 6.28 4.43
N TYR A 4 17.50 6.06 3.92
CA TYR A 4 17.31 5.61 2.55
C TYR A 4 17.55 6.75 1.56
N PRO A 5 17.98 6.45 0.31
CA PRO A 5 18.09 7.44 -0.75
C PRO A 5 16.75 8.17 -0.96
N ILE A 6 16.82 9.45 -1.35
CA ILE A 6 15.64 10.29 -1.59
C ILE A 6 14.79 9.67 -2.71
N GLU A 7 15.45 9.10 -3.71
CA GLU A 7 14.85 8.44 -4.86
C GLU A 7 13.98 7.24 -4.45
N LEU A 8 14.46 6.43 -3.49
CA LEU A 8 13.68 5.30 -2.98
C LEU A 8 12.44 5.78 -2.22
N ARG A 9 12.59 6.84 -1.43
CA ARG A 9 11.48 7.41 -0.66
C ARG A 9 10.40 7.97 -1.57
N ASP A 10 10.79 8.73 -2.60
CA ASP A 10 9.86 9.38 -3.51
C ASP A 10 9.17 8.36 -4.44
N ASP A 11 9.89 7.33 -4.90
CA ASP A 11 9.31 6.22 -5.65
C ASP A 11 8.32 5.41 -4.80
N LEU A 12 8.70 5.07 -3.56
CA LEU A 12 7.80 4.41 -2.62
C LEU A 12 6.55 5.25 -2.39
N ASN A 13 6.72 6.54 -2.11
CA ASN A 13 5.62 7.45 -1.86
C ASN A 13 4.64 7.52 -3.04
N TYR A 14 5.17 7.74 -4.25
CA TYR A 14 4.36 7.78 -5.47
C TYR A 14 3.62 6.46 -5.69
N THR A 15 4.32 5.33 -5.57
CA THR A 15 3.75 4.00 -5.76
C THR A 15 2.62 3.73 -4.77
N LEU A 16 2.81 4.11 -3.51
CA LEU A 16 1.85 3.85 -2.45
C LEU A 16 0.60 4.72 -2.59
N VAL A 17 0.76 6.02 -2.82
CA VAL A 17 -0.37 6.95 -3.06
C VAL A 17 -1.17 6.52 -4.28
N LYS A 18 -0.49 6.16 -5.37
CA LYS A 18 -1.15 5.65 -6.57
C LYS A 18 -1.93 4.36 -6.26
N THR A 19 -1.33 3.44 -5.50
CA THR A 19 -1.99 2.18 -5.14
C THR A 19 -3.21 2.39 -4.26
N ILE A 20 -3.13 3.29 -3.28
CA ILE A 20 -4.27 3.66 -2.45
C ILE A 20 -5.37 4.27 -3.32
N TYR A 21 -5.01 5.16 -4.24
CA TYR A 21 -5.98 5.79 -5.14
C TYR A 21 -6.62 4.81 -6.13
N GLU A 22 -5.89 3.81 -6.61
CA GLU A 22 -6.40 2.84 -7.59
C GLU A 22 -7.16 1.69 -6.95
N TYR A 23 -6.74 1.23 -5.77
CA TYR A 23 -7.23 -0.02 -5.16
C TYR A 23 -7.84 0.15 -3.76
N GLY A 24 -7.65 1.29 -3.10
CA GLY A 24 -8.18 1.57 -1.75
C GLY A 24 -7.55 0.74 -0.63
N ILE A 25 -6.60 -0.15 -0.93
CA ILE A 25 -5.93 -1.06 -0.01
C ILE A 25 -4.46 -1.18 -0.45
N VAL A 26 -3.57 -1.69 0.40
CA VAL A 26 -2.15 -1.90 0.10
C VAL A 26 -1.80 -3.37 0.36
N ASN A 27 -1.34 -4.08 -0.67
CA ASN A 27 -0.74 -5.41 -0.50
C ASN A 27 0.79 -5.28 -0.32
N VAL A 28 1.24 -5.47 0.92
CA VAL A 28 2.64 -5.23 1.32
C VAL A 28 3.61 -6.14 0.56
N PRO A 29 3.45 -7.48 0.55
CA PRO A 29 4.33 -8.36 -0.22
C PRO A 29 4.43 -8.04 -1.72
N VAL A 30 3.29 -7.71 -2.35
CA VAL A 30 3.25 -7.43 -3.79
C VAL A 30 4.01 -6.14 -4.12
N LEU A 31 3.75 -5.07 -3.36
CA LEU A 31 4.45 -3.79 -3.52
C LEU A 31 5.94 -3.88 -3.19
N ALA A 32 6.29 -4.64 -2.15
CA ALA A 32 7.69 -4.89 -1.79
C ALA A 32 8.44 -5.61 -2.92
N ALA A 33 7.83 -6.62 -3.54
CA ALA A 33 8.40 -7.31 -4.71
C ALA A 33 8.57 -6.36 -5.91
N GLN A 34 7.61 -5.48 -6.17
CA GLN A 34 7.75 -4.46 -7.23
C GLN A 34 8.86 -3.45 -6.93
N LEU A 35 9.02 -3.06 -5.67
CA LEU A 35 10.04 -2.10 -5.25
C LEU A 35 11.44 -2.71 -5.35
N THR A 36 11.63 -3.94 -4.89
CA THR A 36 12.91 -4.65 -5.04
C THR A 36 13.30 -4.87 -6.50
N GLY A 37 12.33 -5.09 -7.40
CA GLY A 37 12.58 -5.17 -8.85
C GLY A 37 13.03 -3.86 -9.50
N ARG A 38 12.93 -2.72 -8.81
CA ARG A 38 13.35 -1.39 -9.28
C ARG A 38 14.60 -0.86 -8.55
N HIS A 39 14.99 -1.49 -7.44
CA HIS A 39 16.07 -1.03 -6.56
C HIS A 39 16.98 -2.21 -6.17
N ASP A 40 18.09 -2.38 -6.88
CA ASP A 40 18.97 -3.56 -6.81
C ASP A 40 19.59 -3.85 -5.43
N ASN A 41 19.67 -2.84 -4.55
CA ASN A 41 20.26 -2.97 -3.21
C ASN A 41 19.21 -3.07 -2.09
N LEU A 42 17.93 -3.16 -2.43
CA LEU A 42 16.86 -3.25 -1.45
C LEU A 42 16.49 -4.71 -1.18
N SER A 43 16.71 -5.17 0.05
CA SER A 43 16.26 -6.52 0.44
C SER A 43 14.73 -6.56 0.47
N LEU A 44 14.14 -7.73 0.16
CA LEU A 44 12.69 -7.90 0.23
C LEU A 44 12.13 -7.58 1.62
N ALA A 45 12.84 -7.98 2.67
CA ALA A 45 12.42 -7.72 4.05
C ALA A 45 12.44 -6.22 4.39
N ASP A 46 13.42 -5.47 3.85
CA ASP A 46 13.47 -4.02 4.04
C ASP A 46 12.42 -3.30 3.21
N ALA A 47 12.16 -3.78 1.98
CA ALA A 47 11.06 -3.31 1.16
C ALA A 47 9.70 -3.52 1.85
N GLU A 48 9.45 -4.70 2.42
CA GLU A 48 8.22 -4.98 3.18
C GLU A 48 8.07 -4.04 4.38
N ARG A 49 9.15 -3.80 5.15
CA ARG A 49 9.14 -2.84 6.27
C ARG A 49 8.85 -1.41 5.82
N LEU A 50 9.44 -1.00 4.72
CA LEU A 50 9.25 0.33 4.15
C LEU A 50 7.80 0.52 3.68
N VAL A 51 7.27 -0.41 2.89
CA VAL A 51 5.90 -0.38 2.39
C VAL A 51 4.91 -0.39 3.55
N LEU A 52 5.10 -1.26 4.55
CA LEU A 52 4.26 -1.30 5.74
C LEU A 52 4.27 0.02 6.50
N GLY A 53 5.45 0.59 6.75
CA GLY A 53 5.59 1.86 7.47
C GLY A 53 4.91 3.02 6.76
N PHE A 54 5.05 3.10 5.43
CA PHE A 54 4.38 4.14 4.64
C PHE A 54 2.86 3.91 4.57
N ALA A 55 2.40 2.67 4.41
CA ALA A 55 0.97 2.35 4.44
C ALA A 55 0.31 2.73 5.76
N GLN A 56 0.99 2.46 6.88
CA GLN A 56 0.56 2.89 8.21
C GLN A 56 0.54 4.42 8.35
N LEU A 57 1.55 5.12 7.82
CA LEU A 57 1.60 6.58 7.80
C LEU A 57 0.39 7.18 7.06
N TYR A 58 -0.02 6.56 5.96
CA TYR A 58 -1.19 6.98 5.18
C TYR A 58 -2.52 6.47 5.74
N GLY A 59 -2.52 5.66 6.81
CA GLY A 59 -3.74 5.03 7.33
C GLY A 59 -4.40 4.08 6.33
N ALA A 60 -3.64 3.55 5.37
CA ALA A 60 -4.18 2.71 4.32
C ALA A 60 -4.60 1.34 4.88
N PRO A 61 -5.71 0.75 4.42
CA PRO A 61 -5.99 -0.67 4.64
C PRO A 61 -4.85 -1.54 4.12
N ILE A 62 -4.50 -2.60 4.86
CA ILE A 62 -3.31 -3.42 4.57
C ILE A 62 -3.69 -4.88 4.43
N VAL A 63 -3.11 -5.56 3.44
CA VAL A 63 -3.20 -7.02 3.28
C VAL A 63 -1.82 -7.64 3.08
N PHE A 64 -1.70 -8.90 3.48
CA PHE A 64 -0.47 -9.71 3.39
C PHE A 64 -0.68 -10.95 2.52
N ASP A 65 -1.26 -10.78 1.33
CA ASP A 65 -1.41 -11.87 0.35
C ASP A 65 -0.18 -11.96 -0.56
N ARG A 66 0.69 -12.94 -0.28
CA ARG A 66 1.90 -13.21 -1.07
C ARG A 66 1.61 -13.79 -2.45
N SER A 67 0.47 -14.46 -2.64
CA SER A 67 0.09 -14.98 -3.96
C SER A 67 -0.22 -13.83 -4.92
N GLY A 68 -0.68 -12.71 -4.35
CA GLY A 68 -1.20 -11.58 -5.09
C GLY A 68 -2.43 -11.93 -5.93
N CYS A 69 -2.97 -13.14 -5.82
CA CYS A 69 -4.08 -13.61 -6.63
C CYS A 69 -5.35 -12.84 -6.28
N ASP A 70 -5.65 -12.71 -4.99
CA ASP A 70 -6.82 -11.96 -4.53
C ASP A 70 -6.68 -10.47 -4.86
N TRP A 71 -5.48 -9.94 -4.67
CA TRP A 71 -5.14 -8.56 -5.02
C TRP A 71 -5.25 -8.25 -6.51
N ARG A 72 -4.78 -9.15 -7.38
CA ARG A 72 -4.81 -8.98 -8.86
C ARG A 72 -6.20 -9.14 -9.46
N LEU A 73 -7.11 -9.78 -8.73
CA LEU A 73 -8.50 -9.96 -9.12
C LEU A 73 -9.38 -8.79 -8.68
N LYS A 74 -8.90 -7.91 -7.78
CA LYS A 74 -9.59 -6.67 -7.46
C LYS A 74 -9.54 -5.74 -8.68
N GLU A 75 -10.70 -5.44 -9.23
CA GLU A 75 -10.82 -4.35 -10.19
C GLU A 75 -10.41 -3.03 -9.50
N PRO A 76 -9.68 -2.13 -10.20
CA PRO A 76 -9.43 -0.80 -9.68
C PRO A 76 -10.76 -0.16 -9.30
N VAL A 77 -10.85 0.37 -8.08
CA VAL A 77 -12.10 0.92 -7.53
C VAL A 77 -12.55 2.24 -8.22
N GLY A 78 -11.81 2.70 -9.22
CA GLY A 78 -12.19 3.82 -10.09
C GLY A 78 -11.89 5.21 -9.50
N ARG A 79 -12.07 6.25 -10.33
CA ARG A 79 -11.79 7.66 -9.98
C ARG A 79 -12.64 8.23 -8.85
N ASP A 80 -13.69 7.53 -8.43
CA ASP A 80 -14.67 8.00 -7.43
C ASP A 80 -14.19 7.78 -5.98
N ASN A 81 -12.89 7.51 -5.79
CA ASN A 81 -12.21 7.27 -4.52
C ASN A 81 -12.04 8.51 -3.62
N ASP A 82 -12.85 9.56 -3.81
CA ASP A 82 -12.82 10.78 -3.00
C ASP A 82 -13.26 10.54 -1.52
N GLY A 83 -13.65 9.31 -1.16
CA GLY A 83 -14.14 8.99 0.19
C GLY A 83 -14.00 7.54 0.69
N LEU A 84 -13.45 6.60 -0.08
CA LEU A 84 -13.47 5.17 0.29
C LEU A 84 -12.62 4.81 1.52
N LEU A 85 -11.61 5.62 1.86
CA LEU A 85 -10.90 5.52 3.15
C LEU A 85 -11.83 5.76 4.35
N LEU A 86 -12.88 6.57 4.19
CA LEU A 86 -13.85 6.85 5.25
C LEU A 86 -15.00 5.83 5.28
N ASP A 87 -15.43 5.30 4.13
CA ASP A 87 -16.56 4.36 4.08
C ASP A 87 -16.24 2.99 4.70
N ILE A 88 -15.01 2.49 4.56
CA ILE A 88 -14.58 1.25 5.24
C ILE A 88 -14.52 1.48 6.76
N VAL A 89 -13.98 2.62 7.19
CA VAL A 89 -13.90 2.98 8.62
C VAL A 89 -15.29 3.21 9.22
N GLN A 90 -16.24 3.79 8.48
CA GLN A 90 -17.60 4.06 8.96
C GLN A 90 -18.50 2.83 8.97
N ASN A 91 -18.32 1.86 8.06
CA ASN A 91 -19.16 0.67 7.99
C ASN A 91 -18.63 -0.51 8.82
N GLU A 92 -17.32 -0.62 9.10
CA GLU A 92 -16.78 -1.70 9.95
C GLU A 92 -16.77 -1.37 11.45
N PHE A 93 -16.81 -0.08 11.83
CA PHE A 93 -17.00 0.37 13.22
C PHE A 93 -18.39 0.95 13.42
N GLY A 94 -19.40 0.11 13.17
CA GLY A 94 -20.81 0.47 13.11
C GLY A 94 -21.25 1.57 14.09
N ARG A 95 -22.11 2.46 13.59
CA ARG A 95 -22.93 3.37 14.40
C ARG A 95 -23.45 2.61 15.62
N ALA A 96 -23.01 3.02 16.80
CA ALA A 96 -23.67 2.63 18.05
C ALA A 96 -25.15 3.02 17.92
N ALA A 97 -26.01 2.02 18.08
CA ALA A 97 -27.46 2.19 18.17
C ALA A 97 -27.85 3.06 19.36
#